data_AF-A0A9E4YN34-F1
#
_entry.id   AF-A0A9E4YN34-F1
#
_cell.length_a   1.000
_cell.length_b   1.000
_cell.length_c   1.000
_cell.angle_alpha   90.00
_cell.angle_beta   90.00
_cell.angle_gamma   90.00
#
_symmetry.space_group_name_H-M   'P 1'
#
loop_
_entity.id
_entity.type
_entity.pdbx_description
1 polymer ?
#
loop_
_entity_poly.entity_id
_entity_poly.type
_entity_poly.pdbx_seq_one_letter_code
_entity_poly.pdbx_strand_id
1 'polypeptide(L)'
;ARGAGTQKQRREDADLDVTYSDEPADLGNIEEYDEFLDRLVAIYSKLQEVLKPRAYLTIIVKNVKKGGKIYPLAWDLARQLGQIYTLKDEKIWAQDAIRLAPYGMGNAWVSNTFHHYCLQFRFEPD
;
A
#
# COMPACT_ATOMS: atom_id res chain seq x y z
N ALA A 1 -13.89 12.14 -16.99
CA ALA A 1 -14.47 11.78 -15.67
C ALA A 1 -14.01 12.78 -14.61
N ARG A 2 -14.93 13.44 -13.89
CA ARG A 2 -14.58 14.51 -12.92
C ARG A 2 -13.56 14.08 -11.86
N GLY A 3 -13.56 12.80 -11.44
CA GLY A 3 -12.63 12.28 -10.42
C GLY A 3 -11.14 12.32 -10.80
N ALA A 4 -10.78 12.00 -12.05
CA ALA A 4 -9.39 12.10 -12.51
C ALA A 4 -8.91 13.57 -12.55
N GLY A 5 -9.81 14.49 -12.91
CA GLY A 5 -9.55 15.92 -12.86
C GLY A 5 -9.35 16.44 -11.43
N THR A 6 -10.16 15.98 -10.47
CA THR A 6 -10.00 16.33 -9.05
C THR A 6 -8.71 15.80 -8.44
N GLN A 7 -8.27 14.59 -8.83
CA GLN A 7 -6.99 14.04 -8.36
C GLN A 7 -5.79 14.77 -8.98
N LYS A 8 -5.90 15.18 -10.25
CA LYS A 8 -4.90 16.01 -10.92
C LYS A 8 -4.78 17.39 -10.25
N GLN A 9 -5.91 18.07 -10.01
CA GLN A 9 -5.93 19.35 -9.30
C GLN A 9 -5.35 19.26 -7.88
N ARG A 10 -5.61 18.16 -7.15
CA ARG A 10 -4.98 17.93 -5.84
C ARG A 10 -3.46 17.79 -5.94
N ARG A 11 -2.95 17.08 -6.95
CA ARG A 11 -1.50 16.94 -7.16
C ARG A 11 -0.83 18.23 -7.62
N GLU A 12 -1.58 19.12 -8.26
CA GLU A 12 -1.11 20.44 -8.70
C GLU A 12 -1.23 21.51 -7.59
N ASP A 13 -1.83 21.17 -6.44
CA ASP A 13 -1.89 22.03 -5.27
C ASP A 13 -0.50 22.14 -4.64
N ALA A 14 0.02 23.36 -4.52
CA ALA A 14 1.42 23.63 -4.21
C ALA A 14 1.84 23.20 -2.79
N ASP A 15 0.87 22.95 -1.90
CA ASP A 15 1.09 22.59 -0.50
C ASP A 15 1.19 21.06 -0.26
N LEU A 16 1.11 20.23 -1.31
CA LEU A 16 1.27 18.77 -1.17
C LEU A 16 2.62 18.31 -1.69
N ASP A 17 3.47 17.88 -0.76
CA ASP A 17 4.68 17.16 -1.08
C ASP A 17 4.33 15.76 -1.63
N VAL A 18 4.27 15.66 -2.95
CA VAL A 18 3.97 14.42 -3.68
C VAL A 18 5.24 13.70 -4.17
N THR A 19 6.41 14.33 -3.99
CA THR A 19 7.73 13.83 -4.39
C THR A 19 8.71 14.18 -3.28
N TYR A 20 9.03 13.20 -2.44
CA TYR A 20 9.80 13.43 -1.22
C TYR A 20 11.28 13.75 -1.49
N SER A 21 11.85 13.32 -2.62
CA SER A 21 13.19 13.69 -3.10
C SER A 21 13.48 13.15 -4.51
N ASP A 22 14.57 13.61 -5.13
CA ASP A 22 15.15 13.02 -6.35
C ASP A 22 16.19 11.91 -6.06
N GLU A 23 16.34 11.52 -4.79
CA GLU A 23 17.35 10.55 -4.38
C GLU A 23 17.00 9.13 -4.88
N PRO A 24 17.98 8.32 -5.33
CA PRO A 24 17.74 6.93 -5.75
C PRO A 24 17.21 6.02 -4.62
N ALA A 25 17.33 6.48 -3.36
CA ALA A 25 16.82 5.78 -2.19
C ALA A 25 15.30 5.96 -2.01
N ASP A 26 14.71 7.01 -2.60
CA ASP A 26 13.28 7.29 -2.50
C ASP A 26 12.46 6.25 -3.25
N LEU A 27 11.61 5.54 -2.53
CA LEU A 27 10.72 4.54 -3.12
C LEU A 27 9.71 5.16 -4.09
N GLY A 28 9.38 6.45 -3.94
CA GLY A 28 8.48 7.19 -4.82
C GLY A 28 8.98 7.31 -6.25
N ASN A 29 10.30 7.20 -6.45
CA ASN A 29 10.95 7.29 -7.76
C ASN A 29 10.98 5.96 -8.51
N ILE A 30 10.54 4.85 -7.89
CA ILE A 30 10.56 3.53 -8.52
C ILE A 30 9.32 3.35 -9.40
N GLU A 31 9.54 3.11 -10.70
CA GLU A 31 8.46 2.91 -11.66
C GLU A 31 7.93 1.47 -11.69
N GLU A 32 8.83 0.50 -11.55
CA GLU A 32 8.53 -0.93 -11.62
C GLU A 32 7.98 -1.47 -10.30
N TYR A 33 6.83 -2.15 -10.37
CA TYR A 33 6.11 -2.58 -9.18
C TYR A 33 6.88 -3.61 -8.35
N ASP A 34 7.50 -4.59 -9.00
CA ASP A 34 8.21 -5.66 -8.31
C ASP A 34 9.47 -5.11 -7.63
N GLU A 35 10.19 -4.19 -8.29
CA GLU A 35 11.32 -3.48 -7.68
C GLU A 35 10.89 -2.66 -6.46
N PHE A 36 9.77 -1.92 -6.58
CA PHE A 36 9.21 -1.16 -5.47
C PHE A 36 8.87 -2.07 -4.28
N LEU A 37 8.22 -3.20 -4.55
CA LEU A 37 7.81 -4.16 -3.53
C LEU A 37 9.04 -4.78 -2.83
N ASP A 38 10.04 -5.19 -3.59
CA ASP A 38 11.26 -5.80 -3.03
C ASP A 38 12.04 -4.80 -2.16
N ARG A 39 12.16 -3.55 -2.62
CA ARG A 39 12.77 -2.46 -1.85
C ARG A 39 11.99 -2.15 -0.57
N LEU A 40 10.65 -2.15 -0.63
CA LEU A 40 9.80 -1.94 0.53
C LEU A 40 9.92 -3.09 1.54
N VAL A 41 9.95 -4.35 1.08
CA VAL A 41 10.16 -5.54 1.92
C VAL A 41 11.53 -5.48 2.59
N ALA A 42 12.57 -5.06 1.88
CA ALA A 42 13.92 -4.89 2.44
C ALA A 42 13.99 -3.81 3.53
N ILE A 43 13.11 -2.80 3.50
CA ILE A 43 13.01 -1.83 4.60
C ILE A 43 12.35 -2.48 5.81
N TYR A 44 11.23 -3.19 5.61
CA TYR A 44 10.55 -3.86 6.71
C TYR A 44 11.40 -4.96 7.35
N SER A 45 12.22 -5.69 6.59
CA SER A 45 13.08 -6.75 7.13
C SER A 45 14.07 -6.25 8.17
N LYS A 46 14.59 -5.02 8.00
CA LYS A 46 15.51 -4.38 8.95
C LYS A 46 14.89 -4.14 10.32
N LEU A 47 13.56 -4.18 10.45
CA LEU A 47 12.92 -4.06 11.76
C LEU A 47 13.29 -5.23 12.70
N GLN A 48 13.75 -6.37 12.18
CA GLN A 48 14.28 -7.46 13.02
C GLN A 48 15.41 -7.00 13.95
N GLU A 49 16.20 -6.00 13.56
CA GLU A 49 17.31 -5.48 14.35
C GLU A 49 16.86 -4.71 15.59
N VAL A 50 15.61 -4.21 15.61
CA VAL A 50 15.07 -3.34 16.66
C VAL A 50 13.84 -3.90 17.36
N LEU A 51 13.17 -4.90 16.78
CA LEU A 51 12.01 -5.56 17.37
C LEU A 51 12.43 -6.55 18.45
N LYS A 52 11.74 -6.51 19.60
CA LYS A 52 11.87 -7.56 20.62
C LYS A 52 11.26 -8.87 20.12
N PRO A 53 11.80 -10.04 20.48
CA PRO A 53 11.13 -11.31 20.24
C PRO A 53 9.68 -11.26 20.71
N ARG A 54 8.78 -11.82 19.91
CA ARG A 54 7.33 -11.88 20.11
C ARG A 54 6.59 -10.54 19.97
N ALA A 55 7.26 -9.45 19.59
CA ALA A 55 6.62 -8.18 19.28
C ALA A 55 5.71 -8.29 18.05
N TYR A 56 4.69 -7.43 18.00
CA TYR A 56 3.75 -7.34 16.88
C TYR A 56 4.11 -6.18 15.95
N LEU A 57 3.94 -6.41 14.65
CA LEU A 57 4.07 -5.41 13.59
C LEU A 57 2.72 -5.34 12.87
N THR A 58 2.10 -4.16 12.88
CA THR A 58 0.87 -3.89 12.15
C THR A 58 1.16 -3.03 10.94
N ILE A 59 0.83 -3.50 9.74
CA ILE A 59 0.97 -2.75 8.49
C ILE A 59 -0.42 -2.41 7.96
N ILE A 60 -0.71 -1.12 7.81
CA ILE A 60 -1.96 -0.60 7.27
C ILE A 60 -1.74 -0.20 5.81
N VAL A 61 -2.39 -0.88 4.87
CA VAL A 61 -2.11 -0.73 3.44
C VAL A 61 -3.38 -0.88 2.58
N LYS A 62 -3.43 -0.19 1.42
CA LYS A 62 -4.45 -0.39 0.37
C LYS A 62 -3.86 -1.12 -0.82
N ASN A 63 -4.70 -1.91 -1.50
CA ASN A 63 -4.41 -2.31 -2.87
C ASN A 63 -4.44 -1.08 -3.79
N VAL A 64 -3.52 -1.07 -4.76
CA VAL A 64 -3.31 0.06 -5.66
C VAL A 64 -4.00 -0.22 -6.99
N LYS A 65 -4.55 0.83 -7.61
CA LYS A 65 -5.12 0.78 -8.95
C LYS A 65 -4.38 1.77 -9.83
N LYS A 66 -3.72 1.30 -10.88
CA LYS A 66 -2.95 2.15 -11.82
C LYS A 66 -3.09 1.56 -13.23
N GLY A 67 -3.39 2.42 -14.21
CA GLY A 67 -3.51 2.00 -15.62
C GLY A 67 -4.57 0.92 -15.89
N GLY A 68 -5.65 0.87 -15.12
CA GLY A 68 -6.68 -0.18 -15.24
C GLY A 68 -6.31 -1.53 -14.63
N LYS A 69 -5.08 -1.68 -14.11
CA LYS A 69 -4.62 -2.87 -13.39
C LYS A 69 -4.78 -2.69 -11.87
N ILE A 70 -5.17 -3.76 -11.19
CA ILE A 70 -5.14 -3.86 -9.74
C ILE A 70 -3.80 -4.47 -9.33
N TYR A 71 -3.12 -3.81 -8.41
CA TYR A 71 -1.94 -4.31 -7.73
C TYR A 71 -2.35 -4.71 -6.31
N PRO A 72 -2.38 -6.00 -5.98
CA PRO A 72 -2.83 -6.50 -4.69
C PRO A 72 -1.76 -6.31 -3.60
N LEU A 73 -1.26 -5.08 -3.45
CA LEU A 73 -0.12 -4.71 -2.61
C LEU A 73 -0.20 -5.26 -1.18
N ALA A 74 -1.40 -5.28 -0.57
CA ALA A 74 -1.57 -5.84 0.76
C ALA A 74 -1.22 -7.34 0.83
N TRP A 75 -1.65 -8.10 -0.18
CA TRP A 75 -1.44 -9.54 -0.25
C TRP A 75 -0.01 -9.89 -0.66
N ASP A 76 0.56 -9.10 -1.56
CA ASP A 76 1.95 -9.27 -1.97
C ASP A 76 2.90 -9.00 -0.79
N LEU A 77 2.66 -7.93 -0.01
CA LEU A 77 3.37 -7.68 1.24
C LEU A 77 3.16 -8.80 2.27
N ALA A 78 1.91 -9.26 2.45
CA ALA A 78 1.59 -10.37 3.34
C ALA A 78 2.41 -11.63 3.02
N ARG A 79 2.48 -11.99 1.74
CA ARG A 79 3.23 -13.15 1.25
C ARG A 79 4.73 -13.00 1.44
N GLN A 80 5.30 -11.84 1.07
CA GLN A 80 6.74 -11.61 1.16
C GLN A 80 7.22 -11.51 2.61
N LEU A 81 6.55 -10.68 3.43
CA LEU A 81 6.90 -10.52 4.84
C LEU A 81 6.56 -11.75 5.68
N GLY A 82 5.63 -12.60 5.23
CA GLY A 82 5.36 -13.90 5.83
C GLY A 82 6.56 -14.86 5.87
N GLN A 83 7.61 -14.59 5.09
CA GLN A 83 8.87 -15.33 5.12
C GLN A 83 9.84 -14.83 6.23
N ILE A 84 9.57 -13.65 6.79
CA ILE A 84 10.45 -12.92 7.72
C ILE A 84 9.79 -12.83 9.10
N TYR A 85 8.47 -12.68 9.12
CA TYR A 85 7.62 -12.59 10.29
C TYR A 85 6.45 -13.56 10.14
N THR A 86 5.88 -13.99 11.26
CA THR A 86 4.69 -14.84 11.21
C THR A 86 3.45 -13.98 11.04
N LEU A 87 2.76 -14.09 9.90
CA LEU A 87 1.44 -13.50 9.73
C LEU A 87 0.45 -14.18 10.69
N LYS A 88 -0.21 -13.39 11.52
CA LYS A 88 -1.17 -13.87 12.52
C LYS A 88 -2.61 -13.63 12.09
N ASP A 89 -2.88 -12.56 11.36
CA ASP A 89 -4.23 -12.15 10.99
C ASP A 89 -4.21 -11.07 9.91
N GLU A 90 -5.30 -10.93 9.16
CA GLU A 90 -5.62 -9.72 8.41
C GLU A 90 -6.95 -9.13 8.88
N LYS A 91 -6.92 -7.85 9.29
CA LYS A 91 -8.16 -7.11 9.60
C LYS A 91 -8.51 -6.14 8.49
N ILE A 92 -9.81 -5.91 8.31
CA ILE A 92 -10.33 -4.95 7.35
C ILE A 92 -10.79 -3.71 8.10
N TRP A 93 -10.14 -2.57 7.83
CA TRP A 93 -10.62 -1.28 8.30
C TRP A 93 -11.47 -0.64 7.19
N ALA A 94 -12.79 -0.75 7.34
CA ALA A 94 -13.76 -0.15 6.43
C ALA A 94 -13.86 1.38 6.64
N GLN A 95 -13.98 2.12 5.54
CA GLN A 95 -14.09 3.58 5.49
C GLN A 95 -15.44 3.95 4.87
N ASP A 96 -16.45 4.00 5.72
CA ASP A 96 -17.85 4.31 5.37
C ASP A 96 -18.08 5.79 5.01
N ALA A 97 -17.18 6.68 5.44
CA ALA A 97 -17.22 8.10 5.11
C ALA A 97 -16.81 8.44 3.66
N ILE A 98 -16.32 7.46 2.88
CA ILE A 98 -15.91 7.71 1.49
C ILE A 98 -17.11 7.53 0.55
N ARG A 99 -17.34 8.54 -0.29
CA ARG A 99 -18.43 8.53 -1.27
C ARG A 99 -18.20 7.49 -2.38
N LEU A 100 -19.28 6.84 -2.77
CA LEU A 100 -19.36 6.03 -3.98
C LEU A 100 -19.19 6.89 -5.24
N ALA A 101 -18.34 6.44 -6.15
CA ALA A 101 -18.24 6.97 -7.49
C ALA A 101 -18.54 5.88 -8.52
N PRO A 102 -19.30 6.18 -9.60
CA PRO A 102 -19.65 5.24 -10.65
C PRO A 102 -18.48 5.09 -11.64
N TYR A 103 -17.35 4.58 -11.17
CA TYR A 103 -16.18 4.36 -12.03
C TYR A 103 -16.50 3.31 -13.10
N GLY A 104 -16.05 3.57 -14.33
CA GLY A 104 -16.21 2.63 -15.44
C GLY A 104 -17.63 2.49 -16.00
N MET A 105 -18.61 3.27 -15.50
CA MET A 105 -20.01 3.15 -15.95
C MET A 105 -20.13 3.26 -17.48
N GLY A 106 -20.84 2.29 -18.07
CA GLY A 106 -21.04 2.17 -19.52
C GLY A 106 -19.85 1.63 -20.32
N ASN A 107 -18.71 1.29 -19.68
CA ASN A 107 -17.49 0.88 -20.39
C ASN A 107 -16.80 -0.35 -19.77
N ALA A 108 -16.56 -0.36 -18.46
CA ALA A 108 -15.79 -1.42 -17.78
C ALA A 108 -16.12 -1.54 -16.29
N TRP A 109 -15.81 -2.69 -15.69
CA TRP A 109 -15.87 -2.83 -14.24
C TRP A 109 -14.71 -2.10 -13.58
N VAL A 110 -15.02 -1.14 -12.71
CA VAL A 110 -14.02 -0.47 -11.86
C VAL A 110 -14.58 -0.39 -10.44
N SER A 111 -14.00 -1.19 -9.53
CA SER A 111 -14.44 -1.15 -8.13
C SER A 111 -14.02 0.15 -7.45
N ASN A 112 -14.77 0.54 -6.43
CA ASN A 112 -14.28 1.52 -5.48
C ASN A 112 -13.33 0.83 -4.47
N THR A 113 -12.49 1.59 -3.78
CA THR A 113 -11.61 1.07 -2.72
C THR A 113 -11.94 1.77 -1.41
N PHE A 114 -12.63 1.09 -0.49
CA PHE A 114 -13.16 1.65 0.76
C PHE A 114 -12.59 1.02 2.01
N HIS A 115 -11.47 0.33 1.90
CA HIS A 115 -10.89 -0.32 3.05
C HIS A 115 -9.38 -0.27 3.03
N HIS A 116 -8.81 -0.37 4.22
CA HIS A 116 -7.42 -0.76 4.43
C HIS A 116 -7.37 -2.21 4.87
N TYR A 117 -6.30 -2.89 4.47
CA TYR A 117 -5.86 -4.12 5.10
C TYR A 117 -4.95 -3.74 6.25
N CYS A 118 -5.22 -4.29 7.42
CA CYS A 118 -4.40 -4.18 8.62
C CYS A 118 -3.76 -5.55 8.85
N LEU A 119 -2.59 -5.75 8.26
CA LEU A 119 -1.84 -7.01 8.35
C LEU A 119 -1.17 -7.08 9.73
N GLN A 120 -1.44 -8.16 10.46
CA GLN A 120 -0.89 -8.39 11.80
C GLN A 120 0.21 -9.43 11.72
N PHE A 121 1.46 -9.01 11.87
CA PHE A 121 2.60 -9.90 11.95
C PHE A 121 3.11 -9.99 13.38
N ARG A 122 3.83 -11.07 13.66
CA ARG A 122 4.61 -11.23 14.88
C ARG A 122 6.03 -11.62 14.55
N PHE A 123 6.98 -10.98 15.21
CA PHE A 123 8.39 -11.37 15.14
C PHE A 123 8.64 -12.57 16.04
N GLU A 124 8.86 -13.73 15.43
CA GLU A 124 9.15 -14.99 16.10
C GLU A 124 10.50 -15.50 15.59
N PRO A 125 11.62 -14.93 16.06
CA PRO A 125 12.94 -15.48 15.75
C PRO A 125 13.07 -16.88 16.36
N ASP A 126 13.83 -17.75 15.68
CA ASP A 126 14.17 -19.09 16.16
C ASP A 126 14.88 -19.07 17.52
#